data_AF-A0A0M3K8P8-F1
#
_entry.id   AF-A0A0M3K8P8-F1
#
_cell.length_a   1.000
_cell.length_b   1.000
_cell.length_c   1.000
_cell.angle_alpha   90.00
_cell.angle_beta   90.00
_cell.angle_gamma   90.00
#
_symmetry.space_group_name_H-M   'P 1'
#
loop_
_entity.id
_entity.type
_entity.pdbx_description
1 polymer ?
#
loop_
_entity_poly.entity_id
_entity_poly.type
_entity_poly.pdbx_seq_one_letter_code
_entity_poly.pdbx_strand_id
1 'polypeptide(L)'
;MVFTSITAKVFTHEECGWSCITIDDMSRCMKCNKLAHDETNPDAYQQFTYVHLPNPFTTNTARCILLKPSKGTFYEYNVGDDLHIGISDSESMVHSYWFKGIIIESSSWQDAICIYKFQEIDESLSEFVSNYSHHFTAEYMADILEDDDAQCCEDSDRKNDRRSFLKEQLDIFVEEYRENAQPSAVSVFASTLPSDLRLKKDVINMKRKLNRLKFKIQSLPDKEEQLSGYIPTINSIIDQFDEIIQSKKDPDEFNMDNVPLPEYNSVDMQLLFDDELLSDANDSSKELDNAELSVYDKDVHARVTQLISSCEVLFREFDHFCKSLYT
;
A
#
# COMPACT_ATOMS: atom_id res chain seq x y z
N MET A 1 34.82 -2.52 -10.34
CA MET A 1 33.79 -2.94 -11.31
C MET A 1 32.76 -1.84 -11.36
N VAL A 2 32.53 -1.25 -12.53
CA VAL A 2 31.46 -0.26 -12.72
C VAL A 2 30.19 -1.07 -13.02
N PHE A 3 29.28 -1.15 -12.05
CA PHE A 3 28.01 -1.82 -12.24
C PHE A 3 27.05 -0.84 -12.92
N THR A 4 26.71 -1.13 -14.17
CA THR A 4 25.74 -0.33 -14.93
C THR A 4 24.35 -0.59 -14.37
N SER A 5 23.66 0.46 -13.91
CA SER A 5 22.26 0.37 -13.52
C SER A 5 21.45 -0.18 -14.70
N ILE A 6 20.82 -1.34 -14.52
CA ILE A 6 19.85 -1.84 -15.47
C ILE A 6 18.66 -0.87 -15.43
N THR A 7 18.54 -0.02 -16.43
CA THR A 7 17.41 0.92 -16.57
C THR A 7 16.50 0.38 -17.66
N ALA A 8 15.31 -0.06 -17.26
CA ALA A 8 14.28 -0.39 -18.23
C ALA A 8 13.91 0.86 -19.04
N LYS A 9 13.66 0.67 -20.33
CA LYS A 9 13.28 1.72 -21.27
C LYS A 9 11.96 1.31 -21.92
N VAL A 10 11.06 2.27 -22.09
CA VAL A 10 9.93 2.12 -23.00
C VAL A 10 10.43 2.52 -24.38
N PHE A 11 10.29 1.58 -25.31
CA PHE A 11 10.54 1.78 -26.72
C PHE A 11 9.21 1.94 -27.42
N THR A 12 9.00 3.04 -28.15
CA THR A 12 7.77 3.27 -28.91
C THR A 12 8.10 3.57 -30.37
N HIS A 13 7.47 2.85 -31.29
CA HIS A 13 7.55 3.10 -32.72
C HIS A 13 6.41 4.02 -33.16
N GLU A 14 6.74 5.23 -33.59
CA GLU A 14 5.78 6.31 -33.84
C GLU A 14 4.81 5.98 -34.98
N GLU A 15 5.28 5.33 -36.05
CA GLU A 15 4.40 5.09 -37.21
C GLU A 15 3.32 4.03 -36.95
N CYS A 16 3.63 2.98 -36.16
CA CYS A 16 2.70 1.85 -35.97
C CYS A 16 2.11 1.77 -34.55
N GLY A 17 2.49 2.73 -33.69
CA GLY A 17 2.07 2.85 -32.29
C GLY A 17 2.49 1.68 -31.41
N TRP A 18 3.42 0.83 -31.86
CA TRP A 18 3.86 -0.32 -31.08
C TRP A 18 4.84 0.13 -30.01
N SER A 19 4.58 -0.26 -28.77
CA SER A 19 5.47 -0.03 -27.65
C SER A 19 5.85 -1.32 -26.92
N CYS A 20 7.02 -1.33 -26.31
CA CYS A 20 7.43 -2.39 -25.39
C CYS A 20 8.40 -1.88 -24.32
N ILE A 21 8.49 -2.62 -23.22
CA ILE A 21 9.49 -2.39 -22.18
C ILE A 21 10.68 -3.30 -22.47
N THR A 22 11.88 -2.72 -22.57
CA THR A 22 13.12 -3.44 -22.84
C THR A 22 14.24 -2.92 -21.94
N ILE A 23 15.19 -3.79 -21.64
CA ILE A 23 16.43 -3.45 -20.95
C ILE A 23 17.55 -3.22 -21.97
N ASP A 24 17.45 -3.87 -23.13
CA ASP A 24 18.43 -3.83 -24.20
C ASP A 24 18.07 -2.77 -25.25
N ASP A 25 19.08 -2.26 -25.94
CA ASP A 25 18.87 -1.40 -27.10
C ASP A 25 18.25 -2.21 -28.24
N MET A 26 17.08 -1.78 -28.72
CA MET A 26 16.39 -2.46 -29.80
C MET A 26 16.72 -1.86 -31.16
N SER A 27 17.08 -2.73 -32.09
CA SER A 27 17.42 -2.36 -33.47
C SER A 27 16.22 -2.42 -34.43
N ARG A 28 15.05 -2.92 -34.01
CA ARG A 28 13.86 -3.04 -34.88
C ARG A 28 12.53 -3.09 -34.11
N CYS A 29 11.47 -2.61 -34.75
CA CYS A 29 10.10 -2.79 -34.30
C CYS A 29 9.65 -4.25 -34.49
N MET A 30 9.13 -4.90 -33.46
CA MET A 30 8.63 -6.29 -33.59
C MET A 30 7.31 -6.39 -34.36
N LYS A 31 6.52 -5.30 -34.43
CA LYS A 31 5.22 -5.30 -35.11
C LYS A 31 5.34 -5.13 -36.63
N CYS A 32 6.19 -4.20 -37.10
CA CYS A 32 6.32 -3.90 -38.53
C CYS A 32 7.71 -4.22 -39.11
N ASN A 33 8.63 -4.74 -38.28
CA ASN A 33 9.98 -5.16 -38.67
C ASN A 33 10.84 -4.04 -39.30
N LYS A 34 10.49 -2.76 -39.08
CA LYS A 34 11.29 -1.61 -39.48
C LYS A 34 12.48 -1.43 -38.54
N LEU A 35 13.64 -1.05 -39.10
CA LEU A 35 14.89 -0.85 -38.36
C LEU A 35 14.87 0.48 -37.62
N ALA A 36 15.46 0.50 -36.42
CA ALA A 36 15.62 1.67 -35.58
C ALA A 36 16.59 2.71 -36.15
N HIS A 37 17.53 2.27 -36.98
CA HIS A 37 18.49 3.10 -37.70
C HIS A 37 18.53 2.65 -39.16
N ASP A 38 18.32 3.60 -40.08
CA ASP A 38 18.64 3.40 -41.49
C ASP A 38 20.09 3.88 -41.72
N GLU A 39 21.02 2.94 -41.88
CA GLU A 39 22.43 3.24 -42.13
C GLU A 39 22.66 4.03 -43.44
N THR A 40 21.65 4.09 -44.32
CA THR A 40 21.76 4.76 -45.63
C THR A 40 21.28 6.21 -45.64
N ASN A 41 20.56 6.66 -44.60
CA ASN A 41 20.10 8.04 -44.49
C ASN A 41 20.03 8.50 -43.02
N PRO A 42 21.11 9.11 -42.49
CA PRO A 42 21.15 9.60 -41.11
C PRO A 42 20.18 10.76 -40.81
N ASP A 43 19.60 11.38 -41.86
CA ASP A 43 18.60 12.45 -41.74
C ASP A 43 17.15 11.93 -41.85
N ALA A 44 16.95 10.61 -42.01
CA ALA A 44 15.63 10.02 -41.91
C ALA A 44 15.19 10.09 -40.43
N TYR A 45 14.21 10.95 -40.16
CA TYR A 45 13.60 11.18 -38.85
C TYR A 45 13.52 9.89 -38.03
N GLN A 46 14.11 9.90 -36.83
CA GLN A 46 14.07 8.83 -35.85
C GLN A 46 12.61 8.47 -35.54
N GLN A 47 12.10 7.39 -36.14
CA GLN A 47 10.71 6.92 -35.97
C GLN A 47 10.46 6.25 -34.61
N PHE A 48 11.41 6.41 -33.68
CA PHE A 48 11.47 5.68 -32.42
C PHE A 48 11.73 6.65 -31.28
N THR A 49 10.86 6.59 -30.28
CA THR A 49 11.04 7.30 -29.01
C THR A 49 11.45 6.35 -27.91
N TYR A 50 12.38 6.81 -27.08
CA TYR A 50 12.89 6.07 -25.94
C TYR A 50 12.63 6.87 -24.67
N VAL A 51 11.92 6.27 -23.73
CA VAL A 51 11.68 6.86 -22.41
C VAL A 51 12.30 5.96 -21.36
N HIS A 52 13.26 6.47 -20.60
CA HIS A 52 13.80 5.73 -19.46
C HIS A 52 12.73 5.62 -18.38
N LEU A 53 12.44 4.40 -17.94
CA LEU A 53 11.57 4.18 -16.80
C LEU A 53 12.33 4.53 -15.51
N PRO A 54 11.66 5.18 -14.54
CA PRO A 54 12.25 5.40 -13.24
C PRO A 54 12.59 4.04 -12.61
N ASN A 55 13.87 3.80 -12.33
CA ASN A 55 14.30 2.63 -11.57
C ASN A 55 14.21 2.95 -10.07
N PRO A 56 13.33 2.27 -9.31
CA PRO A 56 13.24 2.50 -7.86
C PRO A 56 14.50 2.03 -7.12
N PHE A 57 15.31 1.16 -7.73
CA PHE A 57 16.58 0.69 -7.20
C PHE A 57 17.70 1.64 -7.60
N THR A 58 18.26 2.32 -6.62
CA THR A 58 19.26 3.38 -6.85
C THR A 58 20.66 2.82 -6.92
N THR A 59 21.40 3.14 -7.99
CA THR A 59 22.85 2.90 -8.06
C THR A 59 23.69 4.02 -7.45
N ASN A 60 23.10 5.21 -7.30
CA ASN A 60 23.72 6.31 -6.56
C ASN A 60 23.00 6.46 -5.23
N THR A 61 23.62 5.90 -4.20
CA THR A 61 23.12 5.91 -2.84
C THR A 61 23.63 7.10 -2.05
N ALA A 62 24.21 8.16 -2.62
CA ALA A 62 24.73 9.27 -1.84
C ALA A 62 23.62 10.18 -1.25
N ARG A 63 23.75 10.55 0.03
CA ARG A 63 22.87 11.47 0.77
C ARG A 63 21.40 11.03 0.75
N CYS A 64 21.10 9.80 1.11
CA CYS A 64 19.75 9.24 1.02
C CYS A 64 19.33 8.47 2.29
N ILE A 65 18.01 8.39 2.50
CA ILE A 65 17.42 7.32 3.30
C ILE A 65 17.16 6.14 2.36
N LEU A 66 17.73 5.00 2.70
CA LEU A 66 17.68 3.77 1.93
C LEU A 66 16.88 2.71 2.68
N LEU A 67 16.16 1.88 1.91
CA LEU A 67 15.40 0.76 2.41
C LEU A 67 15.72 -0.49 1.61
N LYS A 68 15.90 -1.62 2.30
CA LYS A 68 16.05 -2.92 1.67
C LYS A 68 15.41 -4.01 2.52
N PRO A 69 15.09 -5.20 1.98
CA PRO A 69 14.72 -6.34 2.81
C PRO A 69 15.84 -6.69 3.79
N SER A 70 15.48 -7.04 5.02
CA SER A 70 16.44 -7.51 6.02
C SER A 70 17.11 -8.82 5.61
N LYS A 71 16.47 -9.60 4.73
CA LYS A 71 16.97 -10.85 4.13
C LYS A 71 16.66 -10.86 2.63
N GLY A 72 17.62 -11.29 1.82
CA GLY A 72 17.42 -11.47 0.38
C GLY A 72 17.29 -10.14 -0.39
N THR A 73 16.52 -10.18 -1.48
CA THR A 73 16.25 -9.04 -2.37
C THR A 73 14.76 -8.69 -2.40
N PHE A 74 14.38 -7.54 -2.97
CA PHE A 74 12.97 -7.17 -3.12
C PHE A 74 12.17 -8.14 -4.01
N TYR A 75 12.83 -8.96 -4.84
CA TYR A 75 12.18 -10.01 -5.63
C TYR A 75 11.73 -11.21 -4.78
N GLU A 76 12.33 -11.39 -3.61
CA GLU A 76 12.03 -12.48 -2.67
C GLU A 76 11.19 -12.00 -1.47
N TYR A 77 10.91 -10.69 -1.41
CA TYR A 77 10.22 -10.05 -0.31
C TYR A 77 8.72 -10.38 -0.30
N ASN A 78 8.20 -10.80 0.86
CA ASN A 78 6.78 -11.04 1.08
C ASN A 78 6.18 -9.99 2.02
N VAL A 79 4.88 -9.75 1.89
CA VAL A 79 4.15 -8.86 2.81
C VAL A 79 4.25 -9.41 4.24
N GLY A 80 4.81 -8.60 5.13
CA GLY A 80 5.07 -8.97 6.53
C GLY A 80 6.54 -9.28 6.81
N ASP A 81 7.39 -9.38 5.80
CA ASP A 81 8.83 -9.49 5.99
C ASP A 81 9.43 -8.17 6.51
N ASP A 82 10.46 -8.29 7.34
CA ASP A 82 11.17 -7.16 7.92
C ASP A 82 11.97 -6.39 6.88
N LEU A 83 11.93 -5.07 6.99
CA LEU A 83 12.73 -4.14 6.20
C LEU A 83 13.85 -3.54 7.05
N HIS A 84 14.96 -3.26 6.39
CA HIS A 84 16.15 -2.68 6.96
C HIS A 84 16.35 -1.26 6.41
N ILE A 85 16.65 -0.32 7.31
CA ILE A 85 16.80 1.10 6.99
C ILE A 85 18.25 1.56 7.18
N GLY A 86 18.72 2.40 6.27
CA GLY A 86 20.05 2.98 6.30
C GLY A 86 20.02 4.43 5.87
N ILE A 87 20.97 5.21 6.37
CA ILE A 87 21.20 6.59 5.95
C ILE A 87 22.58 6.66 5.34
N SER A 88 22.69 7.21 4.15
CA SER A 88 23.95 7.34 3.46
C SER A 88 24.49 8.75 3.44
N ASP A 89 25.81 8.87 3.51
CA ASP A 89 26.54 10.13 3.38
C ASP A 89 26.82 10.49 1.90
N SER A 90 27.54 11.58 1.68
CA SER A 90 27.98 12.00 0.34
C SER A 90 28.92 11.03 -0.37
N GLU A 91 29.63 10.18 0.37
CA GLU A 91 30.55 9.17 -0.14
C GLU A 91 29.84 7.85 -0.48
N SER A 92 28.50 7.80 -0.34
CA SER A 92 27.68 6.60 -0.51
C SER A 92 27.95 5.51 0.53
N MET A 93 28.52 5.87 1.68
CA MET A 93 28.66 4.98 2.82
C MET A 93 27.35 4.97 3.60
N VAL A 94 26.79 3.78 3.81
CA VAL A 94 25.49 3.61 4.46
C VAL A 94 25.68 3.27 5.92
N HIS A 95 25.18 4.14 6.79
CA HIS A 95 25.07 3.95 8.23
C HIS A 95 23.74 3.25 8.54
N SER A 96 23.79 2.07 9.12
CA SER A 96 22.59 1.32 9.51
C SER A 96 22.76 0.61 10.83
N TYR A 97 21.66 0.42 11.56
CA TYR A 97 21.69 -0.20 12.89
C TYR A 97 21.44 -1.70 12.82
N TRP A 98 22.37 -2.50 13.34
CA TRP A 98 22.28 -3.95 13.42
C TRP A 98 22.48 -4.43 14.87
N PHE A 99 22.47 -5.75 15.06
CA PHE A 99 22.67 -6.39 16.38
C PHE A 99 24.01 -6.05 17.07
N LYS A 100 24.98 -5.49 16.34
CA LYS A 100 26.26 -5.01 16.89
C LYS A 100 26.35 -3.49 17.04
N GLY A 101 25.23 -2.79 16.81
CA GLY A 101 25.17 -1.33 16.76
C GLY A 101 25.20 -0.78 15.35
N ILE A 102 25.62 0.48 15.24
CA ILE A 102 25.69 1.18 13.95
C ILE A 102 26.86 0.61 13.14
N ILE A 103 26.56 0.11 11.95
CA ILE A 103 27.51 -0.42 10.97
C ILE A 103 27.53 0.51 9.77
N ILE A 104 28.72 0.69 9.20
CA ILE A 104 28.95 1.48 7.99
C ILE A 104 29.31 0.53 6.85
N GLU A 105 28.52 0.55 5.77
CA GLU A 105 28.69 -0.37 4.63
C GLU A 105 28.49 0.36 3.31
N SER A 106 29.28 0.03 2.29
CA SER A 106 29.12 0.57 0.93
C SER A 106 28.53 -0.44 -0.06
N SER A 107 28.66 -1.75 0.23
CA SER A 107 28.46 -2.81 -0.77
C SER A 107 27.36 -3.81 -0.43
N SER A 108 26.50 -3.55 0.55
CA SER A 108 25.38 -4.43 0.93
C SER A 108 24.01 -3.83 0.58
N TRP A 109 23.99 -2.70 -0.15
CA TRP A 109 22.85 -1.82 -0.37
C TRP A 109 22.53 -1.56 -1.86
N GLN A 110 23.06 -2.36 -2.78
CA GLN A 110 22.93 -2.12 -4.23
C GLN A 110 21.51 -2.25 -4.77
N ASP A 111 20.66 -3.04 -4.12
CA ASP A 111 19.24 -3.20 -4.47
C ASP A 111 18.32 -2.46 -3.51
N ALA A 112 18.84 -1.43 -2.85
CA ALA A 112 18.05 -0.59 -1.95
C ALA A 112 17.21 0.42 -2.73
N ILE A 113 16.07 0.75 -2.14
CA ILE A 113 15.17 1.80 -2.61
C ILE A 113 15.51 3.09 -1.86
N CYS A 114 15.71 4.17 -2.61
CA CYS A 114 15.82 5.51 -2.04
C CYS A 114 14.43 6.05 -1.72
N ILE A 115 14.14 6.27 -0.44
CA ILE A 115 12.87 6.84 0.01
C ILE A 115 12.94 8.37 0.09
N TYR A 116 14.12 8.89 0.43
CA TYR A 116 14.32 10.32 0.60
C TYR A 116 15.75 10.70 0.27
N LYS A 117 15.94 11.85 -0.40
CA LYS A 117 17.25 12.38 -0.76
C LYS A 117 17.50 13.72 -0.07
N PHE A 118 18.59 13.80 0.66
CA PHE A 118 19.04 15.01 1.34
C PHE A 118 19.82 15.91 0.37
N GLN A 119 19.74 17.22 0.62
CA GLN A 119 20.65 18.19 0.01
C GLN A 119 22.01 18.15 0.72
N GLU A 120 22.00 18.22 2.05
CA GLU A 120 23.17 18.10 2.92
C GLU A 120 22.80 17.28 4.17
N ILE A 121 23.72 16.43 4.63
CA ILE A 121 23.51 15.56 5.81
C ILE A 121 24.80 15.19 6.55
N ASP A 122 25.95 15.19 5.86
CA ASP A 122 27.20 14.62 6.36
C ASP A 122 27.61 15.13 7.76
N GLU A 123 27.55 16.44 8.01
CA GLU A 123 27.91 17.02 9.30
C GLU A 123 26.99 16.51 10.42
N SER A 124 25.67 16.55 10.22
CA SER A 124 24.70 16.08 11.21
C SER A 124 24.77 14.57 11.43
N LEU A 125 25.01 13.80 10.38
CA LEU A 125 25.17 12.35 10.49
C LEU A 125 26.45 11.98 11.22
N SER A 126 27.56 12.66 10.91
CA SER A 126 28.84 12.47 11.60
C SER A 126 28.74 12.84 13.08
N GLU A 127 28.12 13.99 13.40
CA GLU A 127 27.87 14.41 14.77
C GLU A 127 26.99 13.41 15.52
N PHE A 128 25.90 12.94 14.90
CA PHE A 128 25.01 11.94 15.49
C PHE A 128 25.76 10.63 15.80
N VAL A 129 26.50 10.09 14.83
CA VAL A 129 27.23 8.84 15.00
C VAL A 129 28.31 9.00 16.08
N SER A 130 29.05 10.11 16.10
CA SER A 130 30.06 10.38 17.12
C SER A 130 29.46 10.46 18.52
N ASN A 131 28.35 11.20 18.67
CA ASN A 131 27.77 11.48 19.98
C ASN A 131 26.93 10.32 20.51
N TYR A 132 26.30 9.53 19.64
CA TYR A 132 25.28 8.57 20.06
C TYR A 132 25.55 7.11 19.71
N SER A 133 26.58 6.77 18.92
CA SER A 133 26.85 5.37 18.53
C SER A 133 26.99 4.40 19.69
N HIS A 134 27.57 4.84 20.81
CA HIS A 134 27.74 4.03 22.01
C HIS A 134 26.41 3.59 22.64
N HIS A 135 25.31 4.35 22.42
CA HIS A 135 23.99 3.95 22.90
C HIS A 135 23.36 2.78 22.12
N PHE A 136 23.95 2.43 20.99
CA PHE A 136 23.46 1.39 20.10
C PHE A 136 24.25 0.08 20.26
N THR A 137 25.17 -0.04 21.23
CA THR A 137 25.88 -1.30 21.44
C THR A 137 24.99 -2.29 22.19
N ALA A 138 25.18 -3.58 21.91
CA ALA A 138 24.45 -4.64 22.62
C ALA A 138 24.74 -4.62 24.14
N GLU A 139 25.99 -4.28 24.51
CA GLU A 139 26.41 -4.11 25.91
C GLU A 139 25.66 -2.96 26.57
N TYR A 140 25.64 -1.77 25.98
CA TYR A 140 24.92 -0.63 26.56
C TYR A 140 23.41 -0.85 26.63
N MET A 141 22.83 -1.52 25.62
CA MET A 141 21.41 -1.89 25.68
C MET A 141 21.12 -2.96 26.73
N ALA A 142 22.03 -3.90 26.96
CA ALA A 142 21.93 -4.85 28.06
C ALA A 142 22.10 -4.15 29.42
N ASP A 143 23.08 -3.26 29.55
CA ASP A 143 23.32 -2.46 30.76
C ASP A 143 22.11 -1.59 31.10
N ILE A 144 21.43 -0.96 30.13
CA ILE A 144 20.16 -0.24 30.40
C ILE A 144 19.06 -1.16 30.93
N LEU A 145 19.02 -2.41 30.48
CA LEU A 145 18.06 -3.41 30.95
C LEU A 145 18.46 -3.99 32.32
N GLU A 146 19.75 -3.90 32.69
CA GLU A 146 20.32 -4.39 33.94
C GLU A 146 20.46 -3.30 35.03
N ASP A 147 20.57 -2.02 34.66
CA ASP A 147 20.66 -0.83 35.54
C ASP A 147 19.29 -0.43 36.18
N ASP A 148 18.38 -1.39 36.32
CA ASP A 148 17.11 -1.23 37.05
C ASP A 148 17.29 -1.34 38.59
N ASP A 149 18.51 -1.46 39.09
CA ASP A 149 18.81 -1.57 40.53
C ASP A 149 19.62 -0.37 41.06
N ALA A 150 18.99 0.80 41.24
CA ALA A 150 19.33 1.70 42.35
C ALA A 150 18.43 2.92 42.57
N GLN A 151 17.73 3.48 41.56
CA GLN A 151 17.24 4.87 41.71
C GLN A 151 15.84 5.21 41.20
N CYS A 152 14.99 4.25 40.86
CA CYS A 152 13.55 4.51 40.64
C CYS A 152 12.70 3.41 41.28
N CYS A 153 11.91 3.78 42.28
CA CYS A 153 11.01 2.93 43.05
C CYS A 153 9.74 2.45 42.29
N GLU A 154 9.80 2.39 40.95
CA GLU A 154 8.69 1.91 40.14
C GLU A 154 9.02 0.56 39.51
N ASP A 155 8.32 -0.46 40.01
CA ASP A 155 8.27 -1.84 39.53
C ASP A 155 8.24 -1.92 37.99
N SER A 156 9.24 -2.60 37.42
CA SER A 156 9.38 -2.73 35.96
C SER A 156 8.25 -3.51 35.33
N ASP A 157 7.54 -4.36 36.09
CA ASP A 157 6.29 -4.98 35.64
C ASP A 157 5.23 -3.90 35.37
N ARG A 158 5.16 -2.88 36.23
CA ARG A 158 4.21 -1.77 36.09
C ARG A 158 4.52 -0.87 34.90
N LYS A 159 5.80 -0.69 34.55
CA LYS A 159 6.22 0.03 33.33
C LYS A 159 5.84 -0.78 32.07
N ASN A 160 6.04 -2.09 32.12
CA ASN A 160 5.73 -2.97 31.00
C ASN A 160 4.21 -3.08 30.77
N ASP A 161 3.43 -3.22 31.84
CA ASP A 161 1.97 -3.18 31.82
C ASP A 161 1.46 -1.87 31.23
N ARG A 162 2.07 -0.74 31.61
CA ARG A 162 1.72 0.58 31.04
C ARG A 162 2.03 0.68 29.55
N ARG A 163 3.15 0.11 29.08
CA ARG A 163 3.50 0.08 27.66
C ARG A 163 2.57 -0.82 26.86
N SER A 164 2.25 -2.01 27.37
CA SER A 164 1.24 -2.90 26.78
C SER A 164 -0.12 -2.21 26.69
N PHE A 165 -0.57 -1.58 27.77
CA PHE A 165 -1.82 -0.84 27.79
C PHE A 165 -1.85 0.28 26.75
N LEU A 166 -0.77 1.08 26.63
CA LEU A 166 -0.68 2.15 25.62
C LEU A 166 -0.74 1.61 24.19
N LYS A 167 -0.12 0.46 23.93
CA LYS A 167 -0.19 -0.20 22.63
C LYS A 167 -1.62 -0.66 22.32
N GLU A 168 -2.29 -1.30 23.26
CA GLU A 168 -3.70 -1.70 23.10
C GLU A 168 -4.62 -0.50 22.86
N GLN A 169 -4.41 0.61 23.58
CA GLN A 169 -5.17 1.84 23.35
C GLN A 169 -4.94 2.44 21.95
N LEU A 170 -3.69 2.38 21.44
CA LEU A 170 -3.39 2.81 20.08
C LEU A 170 -4.07 1.93 19.04
N ASP A 171 -4.06 0.60 19.24
CA ASP A 171 -4.73 -0.34 18.34
C ASP A 171 -6.24 -0.09 18.31
N ILE A 172 -6.87 0.13 19.48
CA ILE A 172 -8.28 0.52 19.59
C ILE A 172 -8.53 1.83 18.85
N PHE A 173 -7.69 2.85 19.05
CA PHE A 173 -7.83 4.14 18.36
C PHE A 173 -7.71 4.01 16.84
N VAL A 174 -6.75 3.23 16.34
CA VAL A 174 -6.57 3.01 14.90
C VAL A 174 -7.76 2.26 14.30
N GLU A 175 -8.27 1.25 15.00
CA GLU A 175 -9.50 0.55 14.59
C GLU A 175 -10.70 1.49 14.58
N GLU A 176 -10.89 2.26 15.64
CA GLU A 176 -11.99 3.22 15.77
C GLU A 176 -11.90 4.31 14.69
N TYR A 177 -10.71 4.83 14.42
CA TYR A 177 -10.47 5.77 13.33
C TYR A 177 -10.79 5.15 11.97
N ARG A 178 -10.37 3.91 11.70
CA ARG A 178 -10.72 3.21 10.44
C ARG A 178 -12.23 2.99 10.28
N GLU A 179 -12.94 2.77 11.39
CA GLU A 179 -14.38 2.52 11.41
C GLU A 179 -15.22 3.81 11.35
N ASN A 180 -14.76 4.88 12.00
CA ASN A 180 -15.52 6.10 12.23
C ASN A 180 -15.00 7.33 11.47
N ALA A 181 -13.83 7.24 10.81
CA ALA A 181 -13.36 8.32 9.94
C ALA A 181 -14.38 8.54 8.82
N GLN A 182 -15.21 9.56 9.01
CA GLN A 182 -15.98 10.12 7.92
C GLN A 182 -14.98 10.67 6.89
N PRO A 183 -15.21 10.44 5.59
CA PRO A 183 -14.40 11.06 4.56
C PRO A 183 -14.40 12.58 4.80
N SER A 184 -13.21 13.15 4.95
CA SER A 184 -13.03 14.60 5.13
C SER A 184 -13.82 15.35 4.06
N ALA A 185 -14.59 16.36 4.48
CA ALA A 185 -15.38 17.23 3.61
C ALA A 185 -14.53 18.07 2.63
N VAL A 186 -13.20 17.93 2.65
CA VAL A 186 -12.29 18.51 1.64
C VAL A 186 -12.15 17.59 0.41
N SER A 187 -12.64 16.35 0.48
CA SER A 187 -12.73 15.41 -0.63
C SER A 187 -14.04 15.57 -1.42
N VAL A 188 -14.34 16.78 -1.90
CA VAL A 188 -15.49 17.06 -2.79
C VAL A 188 -15.18 16.75 -4.26
N PHE A 189 -13.96 16.32 -4.58
CA PHE A 189 -13.79 15.53 -5.79
C PHE A 189 -14.46 14.19 -5.54
N ALA A 190 -15.67 14.06 -6.10
CA ALA A 190 -16.44 12.84 -6.13
C ALA A 190 -15.48 11.69 -6.42
N SER A 191 -15.18 10.89 -5.40
CA SER A 191 -14.27 9.78 -5.58
C SER A 191 -14.92 8.87 -6.61
N THR A 192 -14.32 8.79 -7.78
CA THR A 192 -14.51 7.80 -8.83
C THR A 192 -14.10 6.40 -8.33
N LEU A 193 -14.41 6.07 -7.08
CA LEU A 193 -14.36 4.70 -6.61
C LEU A 193 -15.53 3.98 -7.27
N PRO A 194 -15.26 2.90 -8.02
CA PRO A 194 -16.29 1.97 -8.45
C PRO A 194 -17.22 1.64 -7.28
N SER A 195 -18.53 1.70 -7.50
CA SER A 195 -19.55 1.43 -6.46
C SER A 195 -19.28 0.09 -5.75
N ASP A 196 -18.64 -0.85 -6.45
CA ASP A 196 -18.18 -2.14 -5.96
C ASP A 196 -17.14 -2.10 -4.83
N LEU A 197 -16.19 -1.16 -4.85
CA LEU A 197 -15.16 -1.06 -3.78
C LEU A 197 -15.76 -0.56 -2.47
N ARG A 198 -16.75 0.33 -2.55
CA ARG A 198 -17.48 0.83 -1.38
C ARG A 198 -18.32 -0.29 -0.75
N LEU A 199 -19.00 -1.09 -1.58
CA LEU A 199 -19.78 -2.24 -1.11
C LEU A 199 -18.89 -3.32 -0.48
N LYS A 200 -17.73 -3.64 -1.07
CA LYS A 200 -16.76 -4.57 -0.47
C LYS A 200 -16.33 -4.10 0.93
N LYS A 201 -16.02 -2.81 1.08
CA LYS A 201 -15.68 -2.22 2.39
C LYS A 201 -16.84 -2.37 3.39
N ASP A 202 -18.07 -2.05 2.97
CA ASP A 202 -19.25 -2.12 3.84
C ASP A 202 -19.57 -3.56 4.27
N VAL A 203 -19.40 -4.54 3.37
CA VAL A 203 -19.53 -5.97 3.66
C VAL A 203 -18.47 -6.43 4.68
N ILE A 204 -17.20 -6.07 4.47
CA ILE A 204 -16.11 -6.42 5.40
C ILE A 204 -16.37 -5.82 6.78
N ASN A 205 -16.77 -4.55 6.83
CA ASN A 205 -17.09 -3.86 8.07
C ASN A 205 -18.27 -4.52 8.80
N MET A 206 -19.34 -4.88 8.08
CA MET A 206 -20.47 -5.59 8.70
C MET A 206 -20.12 -7.00 9.17
N LYS A 207 -19.31 -7.75 8.42
CA LYS A 207 -18.82 -9.07 8.85
C LYS A 207 -18.02 -8.96 10.16
N ARG A 208 -17.19 -7.92 10.31
CA ARG A 208 -16.46 -7.66 11.57
C ARG A 208 -17.40 -7.34 12.73
N LYS A 209 -18.39 -6.45 12.51
CA LYS A 209 -19.41 -6.12 13.53
C LYS A 209 -20.21 -7.34 13.97
N LEU A 210 -20.62 -8.20 13.04
CA LEU A 210 -21.33 -9.46 13.33
C LEU A 210 -20.47 -10.43 14.15
N ASN A 211 -19.18 -10.56 13.83
CA ASN A 211 -18.27 -11.37 14.63
C ASN A 211 -18.08 -10.81 16.04
N ARG A 212 -17.89 -9.49 16.20
CA ARG A 212 -17.83 -8.86 17.54
C ARG A 212 -19.11 -9.13 18.33
N LEU A 213 -20.28 -9.04 17.69
CA LEU A 213 -21.57 -9.36 18.33
C LEU A 213 -21.65 -10.83 18.76
N LYS A 214 -21.26 -11.76 17.87
CA LYS A 214 -21.18 -13.19 18.18
C LYS A 214 -20.29 -13.45 19.40
N PHE A 215 -19.12 -12.84 19.46
CA PHE A 215 -18.22 -12.96 20.63
C PHE A 215 -18.86 -12.37 21.89
N LYS A 216 -19.51 -11.21 21.81
CA LYS A 216 -20.25 -10.62 22.95
C LYS A 216 -21.32 -11.57 23.48
N ILE A 217 -22.15 -12.15 22.60
CA ILE A 217 -23.18 -13.13 22.97
C ILE A 217 -22.54 -14.37 23.63
N GLN A 218 -21.43 -14.87 23.09
CA GLN A 218 -20.72 -16.04 23.64
C GLN A 218 -20.04 -15.78 24.98
N SER A 219 -19.66 -14.52 25.25
CA SER A 219 -18.99 -14.11 26.49
C SER A 219 -19.96 -13.86 27.66
N LEU A 220 -21.27 -13.80 27.41
CA LEU A 220 -22.25 -13.60 28.48
C LEU A 220 -22.40 -14.88 29.32
N PRO A 221 -22.29 -14.78 30.66
CA PRO A 221 -22.26 -15.93 31.57
C PRO A 221 -23.60 -16.66 31.67
N ASP A 222 -24.71 -15.96 31.45
CA ASP A 222 -26.04 -16.56 31.34
C ASP A 222 -26.43 -16.69 29.87
N LYS A 223 -26.29 -17.90 29.33
CA LYS A 223 -26.77 -18.27 28.00
C LYS A 223 -28.29 -18.28 28.03
N GLU A 224 -28.92 -17.12 28.06
CA GLU A 224 -30.36 -17.03 27.84
C GLU A 224 -30.65 -17.68 26.48
N GLU A 225 -31.54 -18.67 26.50
CA GLU A 225 -31.86 -19.53 25.36
C GLU A 225 -32.23 -18.69 24.11
N GLN A 226 -32.80 -17.50 24.34
CA GLN A 226 -33.17 -16.51 23.33
C GLN A 226 -31.95 -15.86 22.64
N LEU A 227 -30.88 -15.54 23.38
CA LEU A 227 -29.65 -14.95 22.83
C LEU A 227 -28.84 -15.97 22.01
N SER A 228 -28.86 -17.23 22.43
CA SER A 228 -28.20 -18.32 21.71
C SER A 228 -28.79 -18.54 20.30
N GLY A 229 -30.07 -18.19 20.11
CA GLY A 229 -30.77 -18.25 18.83
C GLY A 229 -30.28 -17.25 17.78
N TYR A 230 -29.60 -16.17 18.17
CA TYR A 230 -29.03 -15.20 17.22
C TYR A 230 -27.73 -15.69 16.57
N ILE A 231 -26.97 -16.56 17.25
CA ILE A 231 -25.69 -17.09 16.73
C ILE A 231 -25.86 -17.81 15.38
N PRO A 232 -26.82 -18.74 15.19
CA PRO A 232 -27.02 -19.38 13.89
C PRO A 232 -27.46 -18.39 12.80
N THR A 233 -28.28 -17.39 13.14
CA THR A 233 -28.66 -16.31 12.21
C THR A 233 -27.46 -15.48 11.78
N ILE A 234 -26.58 -15.11 12.73
CA ILE A 234 -25.34 -14.38 12.47
C ILE A 234 -24.42 -15.19 11.54
N ASN A 235 -24.22 -16.49 11.82
CA ASN A 235 -23.40 -17.35 10.97
C ASN A 235 -24.00 -17.44 9.56
N SER A 236 -25.32 -17.64 9.44
CA SER A 236 -25.99 -17.70 8.13
C SER A 236 -25.83 -16.42 7.30
N ILE A 237 -25.82 -15.24 7.93
CA ILE A 237 -25.59 -13.97 7.23
C ILE A 237 -24.11 -13.84 6.81
N ILE A 238 -23.18 -14.28 7.66
CA ILE A 238 -21.75 -14.29 7.33
C ILE A 238 -21.48 -15.20 6.14
N ASP A 239 -22.07 -16.39 6.12
CA ASP A 239 -21.92 -17.35 5.03
C ASP A 239 -22.47 -16.77 3.71
N GLN A 240 -23.61 -16.07 3.76
CA GLN A 240 -24.16 -15.36 2.59
C GLN A 240 -23.25 -14.24 2.08
N PHE A 241 -22.55 -13.51 2.96
CA PHE A 241 -21.54 -12.55 2.53
C PHE A 241 -20.32 -13.23 1.88
N ASP A 242 -19.89 -14.37 2.41
CA ASP A 242 -18.77 -15.12 1.85
C ASP A 242 -19.10 -15.74 0.49
N GLU A 243 -20.31 -16.23 0.28
CA GLU A 243 -20.79 -16.67 -1.04
C GLU A 243 -20.76 -15.53 -2.06
N ILE A 244 -21.20 -14.33 -1.68
CA ILE A 244 -21.19 -13.15 -2.57
C ILE A 244 -19.75 -12.77 -2.92
N ILE A 245 -18.84 -12.75 -1.95
CA ILE A 245 -17.42 -12.40 -2.18
C ILE A 245 -16.72 -13.46 -3.04
N GLN A 246 -16.95 -14.74 -2.78
CA GLN A 246 -16.33 -15.83 -3.54
C GLN A 246 -16.88 -15.95 -4.96
N SER A 247 -18.16 -15.60 -5.18
CA SER A 247 -18.77 -15.58 -6.53
C SER A 247 -18.16 -14.51 -7.46
N LYS A 248 -17.52 -13.47 -6.91
CA LYS A 248 -16.82 -12.40 -7.64
C LYS A 248 -15.31 -12.64 -7.77
N LYS A 249 -14.78 -13.81 -7.40
CA LYS A 249 -13.35 -14.10 -7.50
C LYS A 249 -12.98 -14.43 -8.95
N ASP A 250 -12.97 -13.42 -9.81
CA ASP A 250 -12.26 -13.48 -11.09
C ASP A 250 -10.76 -13.75 -10.81
N PRO A 251 -10.08 -14.53 -11.66
CA PRO A 251 -8.73 -15.01 -11.40
C PRO A 251 -7.67 -13.90 -11.32
N ASP A 252 -7.96 -12.68 -11.77
CA ASP A 252 -7.01 -11.56 -11.73
C ASP A 252 -7.72 -10.27 -11.28
N GLU A 253 -7.60 -9.96 -9.99
CA GLU A 253 -8.11 -8.73 -9.36
C GLU A 253 -7.47 -7.45 -9.95
N PHE A 254 -6.43 -7.60 -10.79
CA PHE A 254 -5.74 -6.54 -11.52
C PHE A 254 -5.43 -6.98 -12.96
N ASN A 255 -6.42 -6.95 -13.85
CA ASN A 255 -6.17 -6.96 -15.29
C ASN A 255 -6.08 -5.51 -15.80
N MET A 256 -5.26 -5.25 -16.84
CA MET A 256 -5.09 -3.92 -17.45
C MET A 256 -6.42 -3.28 -17.88
N ASP A 257 -7.42 -4.12 -18.16
CA ASP A 257 -8.75 -3.69 -18.61
C ASP A 257 -9.71 -3.32 -17.45
N ASN A 258 -9.37 -3.63 -16.19
CA ASN A 258 -10.30 -3.56 -15.06
C ASN A 258 -9.89 -2.56 -13.97
N VAL A 259 -8.77 -1.84 -14.16
CA VAL A 259 -8.36 -0.74 -13.29
C VAL A 259 -8.87 0.57 -13.91
N PRO A 260 -9.91 1.21 -13.33
CA PRO A 260 -10.33 2.51 -13.79
C PRO A 260 -9.19 3.49 -13.56
N LEU A 261 -8.58 3.95 -14.65
CA LEU A 261 -7.61 5.03 -14.58
C LEU A 261 -8.35 6.29 -14.07
N PRO A 262 -7.76 7.04 -13.13
CA PRO A 262 -8.37 8.29 -12.67
C PRO A 262 -8.56 9.24 -13.86
N GLU A 263 -9.63 10.05 -13.82
CA GLU A 263 -9.81 11.12 -14.79
C GLU A 263 -8.61 12.07 -14.67
N TYR A 264 -7.73 12.03 -15.66
CA TYR A 264 -6.57 12.91 -15.69
C TYR A 264 -7.05 14.35 -15.89
N ASN A 265 -6.58 15.25 -15.05
CA ASN A 265 -6.82 16.66 -15.22
C ASN A 265 -6.10 17.13 -16.50
N SER A 266 -6.88 17.59 -17.48
CA SER A 266 -6.36 18.10 -18.76
C SER A 266 -5.27 19.16 -18.61
N VAL A 267 -5.31 19.98 -17.54
CA VAL A 267 -4.29 20.99 -17.26
C VAL A 267 -2.99 20.35 -16.80
N ASP A 268 -3.06 19.31 -15.98
CA ASP A 268 -1.87 18.59 -15.51
C ASP A 268 -1.25 17.77 -16.65
N MET A 269 -2.09 17.20 -17.53
CA MET A 269 -1.63 16.52 -18.74
C MET A 269 -0.99 17.50 -19.75
N GLN A 270 -1.52 18.71 -19.90
CA GLN A 270 -0.88 19.78 -20.68
C GLN A 270 0.45 20.24 -20.07
N LEU A 271 0.59 20.21 -18.75
CA LEU A 271 1.85 20.54 -18.09
C LEU A 271 2.91 19.44 -18.26
N LEU A 272 2.46 18.19 -18.38
CA LEU A 272 3.31 17.01 -18.56
C LEU A 272 3.72 16.80 -20.02
N PHE A 273 2.87 17.19 -20.97
CA PHE A 273 3.08 17.06 -22.40
C PHE A 273 2.94 18.44 -23.05
N ASP A 274 4.07 19.07 -23.40
CA ASP A 274 4.10 20.36 -24.09
C ASP A 274 3.12 20.40 -25.29
N ASP A 275 2.58 21.59 -25.57
CA ASP A 275 1.45 21.90 -26.45
C ASP A 275 1.45 21.26 -27.86
N GLU A 276 2.56 20.69 -28.33
CA GLU A 276 2.70 20.12 -29.69
C GLU A 276 2.03 18.75 -29.91
N LEU A 277 1.61 18.03 -28.85
CA LEU A 277 1.05 16.67 -28.98
C LEU A 277 -0.47 16.55 -28.83
N LEU A 278 -1.19 17.64 -28.52
CA LEU A 278 -2.62 17.60 -28.16
C LEU A 278 -3.57 18.13 -29.25
N SER A 279 -3.06 18.58 -30.40
CA SER A 279 -3.90 19.06 -31.51
C SER A 279 -4.70 17.95 -32.20
N ASP A 280 -4.29 16.69 -32.08
CA ASP A 280 -4.91 15.54 -32.76
C ASP A 280 -5.85 14.70 -31.88
N ALA A 281 -5.94 14.98 -30.57
CA ALA A 281 -6.73 14.16 -29.63
C ALA A 281 -8.20 14.60 -29.45
N ASN A 282 -8.63 15.68 -30.10
CA ASN A 282 -9.95 16.27 -29.88
C ASN A 282 -11.12 15.60 -30.63
N ASP A 283 -10.90 14.49 -31.36
CA ASP A 283 -11.94 13.84 -32.17
C ASP A 283 -12.38 12.44 -31.69
N SER A 284 -11.91 11.99 -30.51
CA SER A 284 -12.27 10.66 -29.96
C SER A 284 -13.05 10.67 -28.64
N SER A 285 -13.52 11.84 -28.17
CA SER A 285 -14.29 11.97 -26.92
C SER A 285 -15.81 11.84 -27.11
N LYS A 286 -16.26 11.01 -28.06
CA LYS A 286 -17.68 10.64 -28.20
C LYS A 286 -17.83 9.12 -28.09
N GLU A 287 -18.74 8.74 -27.21
CA GLU A 287 -19.33 7.40 -27.09
C GLU A 287 -18.42 6.31 -26.49
N LEU A 288 -18.11 6.45 -25.20
CA LEU A 288 -18.12 5.30 -24.30
C LEU A 288 -19.38 5.42 -23.45
N ASP A 289 -20.46 4.96 -24.07
CA ASP A 289 -21.73 4.75 -23.40
C ASP A 289 -21.51 3.96 -22.11
N ASN A 290 -22.02 4.53 -21.01
CA ASN A 290 -22.27 3.88 -19.73
C ASN A 290 -23.36 2.78 -19.82
N ALA A 291 -23.42 2.08 -20.94
CA ALA A 291 -24.49 1.18 -21.33
C ALA A 291 -24.02 -0.28 -21.33
N GLU A 292 -23.30 -0.72 -20.30
CA GLU A 292 -23.21 -2.16 -19.97
C GLU A 292 -22.58 -2.41 -18.59
N LEU A 293 -22.93 -1.62 -17.57
CA LEU A 293 -22.90 -2.13 -16.19
C LEU A 293 -23.93 -3.26 -16.14
N SER A 294 -23.43 -4.49 -16.30
CA SER A 294 -24.23 -5.70 -16.50
C SER A 294 -25.40 -5.74 -15.53
N VAL A 295 -26.57 -6.14 -16.02
CA VAL A 295 -27.78 -6.36 -15.22
C VAL A 295 -27.50 -7.21 -13.97
N TYR A 296 -26.43 -8.03 -14.02
CA TYR A 296 -25.91 -8.85 -12.94
C TYR A 296 -25.38 -8.04 -11.72
N ASP A 297 -24.80 -6.86 -11.92
CA ASP A 297 -24.21 -6.08 -10.82
C ASP A 297 -25.27 -5.34 -9.98
N LYS A 298 -26.41 -4.99 -10.58
CA LYS A 298 -27.54 -4.36 -9.87
C LYS A 298 -28.24 -5.32 -8.91
N ASP A 299 -28.41 -6.58 -9.31
CA ASP A 299 -29.05 -7.59 -8.47
C ASP A 299 -28.16 -7.97 -7.28
N VAL A 300 -26.84 -8.06 -7.49
CA VAL A 300 -25.87 -8.28 -6.41
C VAL A 300 -25.85 -7.09 -5.45
N HIS A 301 -25.83 -5.86 -5.98
CA HIS A 301 -25.92 -4.65 -5.16
C HIS A 301 -27.20 -4.62 -4.31
N ALA A 302 -28.35 -4.95 -4.90
CA ALA A 302 -29.63 -5.00 -4.18
C ALA A 302 -29.60 -6.05 -3.06
N ARG A 303 -29.04 -7.23 -3.33
CA ARG A 303 -28.90 -8.31 -2.34
C ARG A 303 -27.95 -7.94 -1.19
N VAL A 304 -26.81 -7.33 -1.49
CA VAL A 304 -25.87 -6.83 -0.46
C VAL A 304 -26.52 -5.75 0.41
N THR A 305 -27.24 -4.81 -0.21
CA THR A 305 -27.95 -3.74 0.51
C THR A 305 -29.02 -4.31 1.43
N GLN A 306 -29.78 -5.31 0.96
CA GLN A 306 -30.77 -6.01 1.76
C GLN A 306 -30.12 -6.72 2.96
N LEU A 307 -29.02 -7.44 2.75
CA LEU A 307 -28.29 -8.11 3.84
C LEU A 307 -27.76 -7.12 4.88
N ILE A 308 -27.20 -5.98 4.45
CA ILE A 308 -26.76 -4.92 5.37
C ILE A 308 -27.94 -4.40 6.18
N SER A 309 -29.09 -4.14 5.55
CA SER A 309 -30.29 -3.69 6.28
C SER A 309 -30.79 -4.71 7.31
N SER A 310 -30.76 -6.01 6.98
CA SER A 310 -31.09 -7.09 7.91
C SER A 310 -30.11 -7.15 9.10
N CYS A 311 -28.82 -6.91 8.85
CA CYS A 311 -27.83 -6.82 9.93
C CYS A 311 -28.13 -5.66 10.87
N GLU A 312 -28.49 -4.49 10.34
CA GLU A 312 -28.83 -3.32 11.15
C GLU A 312 -30.05 -3.57 12.04
N VAL A 313 -31.07 -4.26 11.53
CA VAL A 313 -32.23 -4.66 12.33
C VAL A 313 -31.80 -5.59 13.46
N LEU A 314 -30.98 -6.60 13.16
CA LEU A 314 -30.46 -7.54 14.15
C LEU A 314 -29.64 -6.83 15.25
N PHE A 315 -28.81 -5.84 14.88
CA PHE A 315 -28.09 -5.03 15.87
C PHE A 315 -29.03 -4.21 16.76
N ARG A 316 -30.09 -3.61 16.19
CA ARG A 316 -31.08 -2.85 16.98
C ARG A 316 -31.88 -3.73 17.92
N GLU A 317 -32.27 -4.92 17.48
CA GLU A 317 -32.97 -5.90 18.31
C GLU A 317 -32.09 -6.37 19.47
N PHE A 318 -30.82 -6.67 19.19
CA PHE A 318 -29.85 -7.02 20.23
C PHE A 318 -29.62 -5.87 21.22
N ASP A 319 -29.43 -4.64 20.75
CA ASP A 319 -29.25 -3.47 21.62
C ASP A 319 -30.49 -3.21 22.49
N HIS A 320 -31.69 -3.40 21.93
CA HIS A 320 -32.94 -3.31 22.69
C HIS A 320 -33.01 -4.39 23.77
N PHE A 321 -32.65 -5.63 23.42
CA PHE A 321 -32.60 -6.75 24.36
C PHE A 321 -31.62 -6.48 25.51
N CYS A 322 -30.39 -6.06 25.20
CA CYS A 322 -29.41 -5.68 26.20
C CYS A 322 -29.93 -4.57 27.12
N LYS A 323 -30.59 -3.54 26.57
CA LYS A 323 -31.17 -2.47 27.39
C LYS A 323 -32.29 -2.97 28.31
N SER A 324 -33.10 -3.92 27.86
CA SER A 324 -34.18 -4.51 28.67
C SER A 324 -33.68 -5.39 29.83
N LEU A 325 -32.47 -5.94 29.74
CA LEU A 325 -31.85 -6.69 30.82
C LEU A 325 -31.31 -5.82 31.98
N TYR A 326 -31.11 -4.52 31.74
CA TYR A 326 -30.58 -3.57 32.73
C TYR A 326 -31.65 -2.65 33.35
N THR A 327 -32.93 -2.93 33.14
CA THR A 327 -34.09 -2.25 33.76
C THR A 327 -34.83 -3.16 34.72
#